data_AF-A0A316QF12-F1
#
_entry.id   AF-A0A316QF12-F1
#
_cell.length_a   1.000
_cell.length_b   1.000
_cell.length_c   1.000
_cell.angle_alpha   90.00
_cell.angle_beta   90.00
_cell.angle_gamma   90.00
#
_symmetry.space_group_name_H-M   'P 1'
#
loop_
_entity.id
_entity.type
_entity.pdbx_description
1 polymer ?
#
loop_
_entity_poly.entity_id
_entity_poly.type
_entity_poly.pdbx_seq_one_letter_code
_entity_poly.pdbx_strand_id
1 'polypeptide(L)'
;MRSEEFEGEKIVTYLERLKAVIIKIDASLVDFDKERSRGNPPTQVSSEFLTNKEQGDWAEKTLLNAINRNSEQYIAVKYGRDDDIVAGDDNFNKFYEEYQNELDEIGKRPDILIFNRSDFQFDTYNISNFSRKDLDMLVPKAKCGIEVRSSAFLFEEYEAFMNEKQQELLHEALELKQKILEKYGELLLKKNCKLHKIIYDLSSENLRIINFRCPSWKKTEQLADLSLCLKELKQVISKMNKRTFLSITPKVEDLKLVYAWVKLGKEV
;
A
#
# COMPACT_ATOMS: atom_id res chain seq x y z
N MET A 1 -7.77 44.25 -8.76
CA MET A 1 -6.91 43.37 -7.95
C MET A 1 -7.75 42.17 -7.58
N ARG A 2 -7.26 40.98 -7.98
CA ARG A 2 -8.01 39.73 -8.24
C ARG A 2 -8.98 39.34 -7.12
N SER A 3 -10.28 39.54 -7.31
CA SER A 3 -11.24 38.64 -7.97
C SER A 3 -11.48 37.37 -7.16
N GLU A 4 -12.36 37.52 -6.18
CA GLU A 4 -13.19 36.46 -5.62
C GLU A 4 -14.05 35.89 -6.75
N GLU A 5 -13.74 34.66 -7.16
CA GLU A 5 -14.62 33.79 -7.94
C GLU A 5 -14.03 32.39 -7.87
N PHE A 6 -14.60 31.53 -7.02
CA PHE A 6 -14.84 30.11 -7.31
C PHE A 6 -15.95 29.64 -6.35
N GLU A 7 -17.01 29.11 -6.96
CA GLU A 7 -18.24 28.61 -6.34
C GLU A 7 -17.97 27.58 -5.24
N GLY A 8 -18.88 27.55 -4.26
CA GLY A 8 -18.77 26.77 -3.03
C GLY A 8 -18.43 25.29 -3.22
N GLU A 9 -17.15 24.95 -3.05
CA GLU A 9 -16.74 23.60 -2.68
C GLU A 9 -17.14 23.38 -1.22
N LYS A 10 -18.27 22.70 -1.04
CA LYS A 10 -18.69 22.17 0.26
C LYS A 10 -17.51 21.38 0.82
N ILE A 11 -16.93 21.80 1.96
CA ILE A 11 -15.85 21.07 2.61
C ILE A 11 -16.40 19.70 3.02
N VAL A 12 -16.20 18.71 2.16
CA VAL A 12 -16.65 17.34 2.43
C VAL A 12 -15.74 16.77 3.51
N THR A 13 -16.32 16.41 4.65
CA THR A 13 -15.58 15.78 5.74
C THR A 13 -15.14 14.37 5.33
N TYR A 14 -14.10 13.85 5.98
CA TYR A 14 -13.63 12.48 5.74
C TYR A 14 -14.74 11.42 5.92
N LEU A 15 -15.62 11.61 6.91
CA LEU A 15 -16.76 10.72 7.15
C LEU A 15 -17.79 10.76 6.02
N GLU A 16 -18.08 11.94 5.45
CA GLU A 16 -18.98 12.05 4.30
C GLU A 16 -18.39 11.39 3.05
N ARG A 17 -17.07 11.53 2.84
CA ARG A 17 -16.37 10.80 1.77
C ARG A 17 -16.47 9.29 1.96
N LEU A 18 -16.25 8.80 3.19
CA LEU A 18 -16.40 7.38 3.52
C LEU A 18 -17.83 6.89 3.28
N LYS A 19 -18.85 7.61 3.75
CA LYS A 19 -20.26 7.27 3.50
C LYS A 19 -20.55 7.17 1.99
N ALA A 20 -20.05 8.12 1.20
CA ALA A 20 -20.23 8.10 -0.26
C ALA A 20 -19.51 6.93 -0.95
N VAL A 21 -18.42 6.42 -0.38
CA VAL A 21 -17.73 5.22 -0.88
C VAL A 21 -18.47 3.95 -0.46
N ILE A 22 -18.92 3.86 0.79
CA ILE A 22 -19.62 2.69 1.33
C ILE A 22 -20.92 2.40 0.57
N ILE A 23 -21.68 3.44 0.20
CA ILE A 23 -22.91 3.29 -0.61
C ILE A 23 -22.65 2.61 -1.96
N LYS A 24 -21.41 2.67 -2.48
CA LYS A 24 -21.04 2.05 -3.76
C LYS A 24 -20.58 0.60 -3.61
N ILE A 25 -20.40 0.10 -2.39
CA ILE A 25 -20.02 -1.29 -2.14
C ILE A 25 -21.27 -2.15 -2.27
N ASP A 26 -21.19 -3.18 -3.09
CA ASP A 26 -22.29 -4.12 -3.28
C ASP A 26 -22.57 -4.88 -1.97
N ALA A 27 -23.85 -4.95 -1.58
CA ALA A 27 -24.27 -5.62 -0.35
C ALA A 27 -23.95 -7.13 -0.35
N SER A 28 -23.76 -7.75 -1.53
CA SER A 28 -23.28 -9.12 -1.66
C SER A 28 -21.81 -9.29 -1.23
N LEU A 29 -21.02 -8.20 -1.21
CA LEU A 29 -19.65 -8.19 -0.70
C LEU A 29 -19.59 -7.91 0.80
N VAL A 30 -20.31 -6.87 1.26
CA VAL A 30 -20.46 -6.53 2.68
C VAL A 30 -21.82 -5.89 2.92
N ASP A 31 -22.60 -6.51 3.79
CA ASP A 31 -23.83 -5.90 4.31
C ASP A 31 -23.50 -5.03 5.53
N PHE A 32 -23.54 -3.71 5.35
CA PHE A 32 -23.29 -2.74 6.42
C PHE A 32 -24.47 -2.61 7.41
N ASP A 33 -25.66 -3.11 7.08
CA ASP A 33 -26.87 -3.02 7.91
C ASP A 33 -27.05 -4.25 8.83
N LYS A 34 -26.41 -5.38 8.52
CA LYS A 34 -26.49 -6.61 9.33
C LYS A 34 -25.66 -6.58 10.63
N GLU A 35 -26.16 -7.04 11.77
CA GLU A 35 -25.31 -7.12 12.99
C GLU A 35 -24.08 -8.03 12.83
N ARG A 36 -22.99 -7.69 13.54
CA ARG A 36 -21.75 -8.45 13.53
C ARG A 36 -21.96 -9.81 14.21
N SER A 37 -21.54 -10.89 13.56
CA SER A 37 -21.47 -12.21 14.19
C SER A 37 -20.24 -12.30 15.09
N ARG A 38 -20.44 -12.62 16.38
CA ARG A 38 -19.34 -12.88 17.31
C ARG A 38 -18.56 -14.13 16.89
N GLY A 39 -17.23 -14.05 16.96
CA GLY A 39 -16.36 -15.19 16.71
C GLY A 39 -16.36 -16.17 17.88
N ASN A 40 -16.04 -17.44 17.62
CA ASN A 40 -15.75 -18.40 18.67
C ASN A 40 -14.27 -18.31 19.06
N PRO A 41 -13.94 -18.40 20.37
CA PRO A 41 -12.54 -18.39 20.80
C PRO A 41 -11.79 -19.60 20.20
N PRO A 42 -10.60 -19.38 19.61
CA PRO A 42 -9.76 -20.49 19.15
C PRO A 42 -9.26 -21.31 20.34
N THR A 43 -9.15 -22.62 20.17
CA THR A 43 -8.75 -23.57 21.24
C THR A 43 -7.26 -23.88 21.25
N GLN A 44 -6.52 -23.57 20.18
CA GLN A 44 -5.09 -23.85 20.04
C GLN A 44 -4.40 -22.76 19.20
N VAL A 45 -3.10 -22.56 19.45
CA VAL A 45 -2.24 -21.68 18.64
C VAL A 45 -1.21 -22.51 17.88
N SER A 46 -1.14 -22.30 16.56
CA SER A 46 -0.12 -22.93 15.71
C SER A 46 1.20 -22.17 15.78
N SER A 47 2.33 -22.86 15.55
CA SER A 47 3.65 -22.23 15.44
C SER A 47 3.72 -21.20 14.30
N GLU A 48 2.92 -21.40 13.26
CA GLU A 48 2.75 -20.47 12.14
C GLU A 48 2.07 -19.17 12.57
N PHE A 49 1.05 -19.24 13.43
CA PHE A 49 0.40 -18.07 14.01
C PHE A 49 1.39 -17.23 14.84
N LEU A 50 2.20 -17.87 15.68
CA LEU A 50 3.24 -17.18 16.46
C LEU A 50 4.26 -16.49 15.54
N THR A 51 4.71 -17.18 14.50
CA THR A 51 5.66 -16.62 13.52
C THR A 51 5.06 -15.41 12.80
N ASN A 52 3.80 -15.48 12.38
CA ASN A 52 3.10 -14.38 11.72
C ASN A 52 2.89 -13.19 12.65
N LYS A 53 2.59 -13.45 13.93
CA LYS A 53 2.47 -12.42 14.96
C LYS A 53 3.79 -11.67 15.14
N GLU A 54 4.90 -12.38 15.37
CA GLU A 54 6.23 -11.79 15.56
C GLU A 54 6.67 -10.94 14.36
N GLN A 55 6.36 -11.40 13.14
CA GLN A 55 6.63 -10.61 11.93
C GLN A 55 5.77 -9.34 11.84
N GLY A 56 4.51 -9.42 12.26
CA GLY A 56 3.61 -8.26 12.39
C GLY A 56 4.18 -7.25 13.38
N ASP A 57 4.51 -7.70 14.58
CA ASP A 57 5.08 -6.88 15.65
C ASP A 57 6.39 -6.20 15.21
N TRP A 58 7.25 -6.94 14.50
CA TRP A 58 8.48 -6.37 13.92
C TRP A 58 8.18 -5.30 12.87
N ALA A 59 7.21 -5.52 11.99
CA ALA A 59 6.83 -4.57 10.95
C ALA A 59 6.24 -3.29 11.55
N GLU A 60 5.35 -3.41 12.52
CA GLU A 60 4.78 -2.29 13.28
C GLU A 60 5.87 -1.46 13.94
N LYS A 61 6.75 -2.13 14.70
CA LYS A 61 7.87 -1.48 15.39
C LYS A 61 8.81 -0.79 14.41
N THR A 62 9.07 -1.39 13.26
CA THR A 62 9.93 -0.80 12.23
C THR A 62 9.32 0.48 11.66
N LEU A 63 8.03 0.45 11.33
CA LEU A 63 7.33 1.61 10.79
C LEU A 63 7.24 2.75 11.82
N LEU A 64 6.85 2.43 13.06
CA LEU A 64 6.75 3.39 14.15
C LEU A 64 8.09 4.09 14.38
N ASN A 65 9.18 3.32 14.45
CA ASN A 65 10.53 3.87 14.61
C ASN A 65 10.96 4.72 13.42
N ALA A 66 10.66 4.28 12.19
CA ALA A 66 11.03 5.03 10.99
C ALA A 66 10.35 6.41 10.97
N ILE A 67 9.05 6.48 11.27
CA ILE A 67 8.32 7.75 11.32
C ILE A 67 8.88 8.64 12.43
N ASN A 68 8.99 8.11 13.64
CA ASN A 68 9.38 8.90 14.81
C ASN A 68 10.83 9.40 14.77
N ARG A 69 11.72 8.72 14.04
CA ARG A 69 13.11 9.14 13.85
C ARG A 69 13.31 10.15 12.72
N ASN A 70 12.47 10.10 11.68
CA ASN A 70 12.69 10.86 10.45
C ASN A 70 11.68 12.00 10.24
N SER A 71 10.59 12.06 11.00
CA SER A 71 9.60 13.13 10.89
C SER A 71 9.67 14.12 12.05
N GLU A 72 9.94 15.38 11.73
CA GLU A 72 9.85 16.50 12.68
C GLU A 72 8.40 16.97 12.89
N GLN A 73 7.52 16.70 11.93
CA GLN A 73 6.12 17.15 11.98
C GLN A 73 5.19 16.14 12.64
N TYR A 74 5.42 14.85 12.39
CA TYR A 74 4.50 13.78 12.78
C TYR A 74 5.09 12.88 13.86
N ILE A 75 4.19 12.27 14.63
CA ILE A 75 4.49 11.23 15.60
C ILE A 75 3.55 10.05 15.37
N ALA A 76 4.13 8.86 15.30
CA ALA A 76 3.45 7.58 15.22
C ALA A 76 3.38 6.95 16.61
N VAL A 77 2.20 6.46 16.98
CA VAL A 77 1.99 5.77 18.26
C VAL A 77 1.22 4.47 18.05
N LYS A 78 1.58 3.44 18.81
CA LYS A 78 0.87 2.17 18.86
C LYS A 78 -0.50 2.39 19.52
N TYR A 79 -1.54 1.94 18.83
CA TYR A 79 -2.93 2.03 19.28
C TYR A 79 -3.63 0.67 19.24
N GLY A 80 -3.24 -0.20 18.30
CA GLY A 80 -3.64 -1.60 18.26
C GLY A 80 -3.32 -2.29 19.58
N ARG A 81 -4.11 -3.31 19.94
CA ARG A 81 -3.96 -3.96 21.23
C ARG A 81 -2.57 -4.58 21.40
N ASP A 82 -2.09 -4.55 22.63
CA ASP A 82 -0.77 -5.03 23.02
C ASP A 82 -0.94 -6.35 23.78
N ASP A 83 -1.29 -7.40 23.05
CA ASP A 83 -1.80 -8.64 23.64
C ASP A 83 -0.77 -9.76 23.56
N ASP A 84 -0.15 -10.07 24.69
CA ASP A 84 0.75 -11.23 24.86
C ASP A 84 0.01 -12.54 25.19
N ILE A 85 -1.33 -12.51 25.33
CA ILE A 85 -2.12 -13.66 25.77
C ILE A 85 -2.43 -14.59 24.58
N VAL A 86 -2.12 -15.88 24.75
CA VAL A 86 -2.19 -16.91 23.69
C VAL A 86 -3.33 -17.88 24.00
N ALA A 87 -3.96 -18.44 22.96
CA ALA A 87 -5.00 -19.45 23.17
C ALA A 87 -4.42 -20.68 23.89
N GLY A 88 -4.98 -20.99 25.07
CA GLY A 88 -4.46 -22.01 25.98
C GLY A 88 -4.15 -21.47 27.38
N ASP A 89 -4.04 -20.15 27.56
CA ASP A 89 -3.82 -19.53 28.87
C ASP A 89 -5.12 -19.47 29.71
N ASP A 90 -5.00 -19.56 31.03
CA ASP A 90 -6.12 -19.59 31.99
C ASP A 90 -7.04 -18.35 31.90
N ASN A 91 -6.58 -17.26 31.28
CA ASN A 91 -7.33 -16.01 31.08
C ASN A 91 -7.78 -15.75 29.64
N PHE A 92 -7.51 -16.65 28.69
CA PHE A 92 -7.75 -16.39 27.26
C PHE A 92 -9.23 -16.19 26.93
N ASN A 93 -10.14 -16.94 27.55
CA ASN A 93 -11.59 -16.81 27.27
C ASN A 93 -12.13 -15.44 27.68
N LYS A 94 -11.78 -14.96 28.88
CA LYS A 94 -12.17 -13.64 29.36
C LYS A 94 -11.58 -12.55 28.47
N PHE A 95 -10.31 -12.69 28.12
CA PHE A 95 -9.62 -11.81 27.19
C PHE A 95 -10.30 -11.77 25.81
N TYR A 96 -10.69 -12.92 25.27
CA TYR A 96 -11.37 -13.02 23.98
C TYR A 96 -12.77 -12.41 24.02
N GLU A 97 -13.51 -12.58 25.11
CA GLU A 97 -14.80 -11.91 25.31
C GLU A 97 -14.64 -10.38 25.40
N GLU A 98 -13.65 -9.88 26.13
CA GLU A 98 -13.31 -8.45 26.19
C GLU A 98 -12.90 -7.92 24.80
N TYR A 99 -12.23 -8.73 23.97
CA TYR A 99 -11.96 -8.41 22.57
C TYR A 99 -13.22 -8.31 21.71
N GLN A 100 -14.13 -9.28 21.82
CA GLN A 100 -15.40 -9.25 21.08
C GLN A 100 -16.26 -8.05 21.49
N ASN A 101 -16.35 -7.75 22.80
CA ASN A 101 -17.09 -6.61 23.31
C ASN A 101 -16.52 -5.29 22.78
N GLU A 102 -15.20 -5.13 22.78
CA GLU A 102 -14.56 -3.96 22.20
C GLU A 102 -14.85 -3.83 20.70
N LEU A 103 -14.71 -4.90 19.92
CA LEU A 103 -15.01 -4.86 18.49
C LEU A 103 -16.47 -4.47 18.20
N ASP A 104 -17.40 -4.90 19.05
CA ASP A 104 -18.83 -4.54 18.93
C ASP A 104 -19.07 -3.07 19.32
N GLU A 105 -18.39 -2.56 20.34
CA GLU A 105 -18.57 -1.19 20.84
C GLU A 105 -17.88 -0.14 19.98
N ILE A 106 -16.67 -0.41 19.49
CA ILE A 106 -15.76 0.62 18.96
C ILE A 106 -15.27 0.32 17.55
N GLY A 107 -15.48 -0.90 17.07
CA GLY A 107 -14.91 -1.40 15.83
C GLY A 107 -13.45 -1.84 15.97
N LYS A 108 -12.78 -2.02 14.84
CA LYS A 108 -11.37 -2.46 14.80
C LYS A 108 -10.46 -1.26 14.97
N ARG A 109 -9.60 -1.30 16.00
CA ARG A 109 -8.54 -0.32 16.19
C ARG A 109 -7.46 -0.50 15.12
N PRO A 110 -7.02 0.57 14.45
CA PRO A 110 -5.80 0.54 13.66
C PRO A 110 -4.58 0.22 14.52
N ASP A 111 -3.58 -0.45 13.95
CA ASP A 111 -2.34 -0.78 14.66
C ASP A 111 -1.59 0.48 15.14
N ILE A 112 -1.50 1.50 14.28
CA ILE A 112 -0.78 2.76 14.55
C ILE A 112 -1.68 3.97 14.27
N LEU A 113 -1.59 5.00 15.12
CA LEU A 113 -2.15 6.32 14.84
C LEU A 113 -1.04 7.34 14.59
N ILE A 114 -1.28 8.25 13.64
CA ILE A 114 -0.37 9.36 13.33
C ILE A 114 -0.98 10.68 13.81
N PHE A 115 -0.21 11.43 14.58
CA PHE A 115 -0.57 12.76 15.06
C PHE A 115 0.41 13.81 14.56
N ASN A 116 0.00 15.09 14.57
CA ASN A 116 0.99 16.16 14.62
C ASN A 116 1.70 16.10 15.98
N ARG A 117 3.01 16.35 16.02
CA ARG A 117 3.75 16.43 17.29
C ARG A 117 3.19 17.47 18.25
N SER A 118 2.68 18.59 17.74
CA SER A 118 2.04 19.64 18.56
C SER A 118 0.79 19.17 19.30
N ASP A 119 0.09 18.17 18.74
CA ASP A 119 -1.23 17.74 19.19
C ASP A 119 -1.13 16.53 20.14
N PHE A 120 0.06 15.96 20.30
CA PHE A 120 0.36 14.79 21.12
C PHE A 120 1.35 15.15 22.23
N GLN A 121 0.86 15.25 23.46
CA GLN A 121 1.63 15.77 24.61
C GLN A 121 2.07 14.67 25.60
N PHE A 122 1.97 13.40 25.21
CA PHE A 122 2.32 12.28 26.08
C PHE A 122 3.77 11.83 25.83
N ASP A 123 4.45 11.42 26.90
CA ASP A 123 5.80 10.84 26.84
C ASP A 123 5.74 9.32 26.66
N THR A 124 4.98 8.87 25.66
CA THR A 124 4.88 7.45 25.29
C THR A 124 4.54 7.31 23.81
N TYR A 125 5.05 6.24 23.20
CA TYR A 125 4.64 5.82 21.85
C TYR A 125 3.63 4.68 21.86
N ASN A 126 3.12 4.28 23.03
CA ASN A 126 2.11 3.24 23.17
C ASN A 126 0.95 3.78 24.01
N ILE A 127 -0.23 3.84 23.38
CA ILE A 127 -1.48 4.29 23.99
C ILE A 127 -2.53 3.17 24.03
N SER A 128 -2.16 1.93 23.72
CA SER A 128 -3.09 0.79 23.60
C SER A 128 -3.90 0.55 24.87
N ASN A 129 -3.27 0.82 26.02
CA ASN A 129 -3.83 0.61 27.36
C ASN A 129 -4.34 1.91 28.03
N PHE A 130 -4.47 3.00 27.28
CA PHE A 130 -5.03 4.25 27.81
C PHE A 130 -6.51 4.07 28.19
N SER A 131 -6.96 4.86 29.16
CA SER A 131 -8.36 4.82 29.57
C SER A 131 -9.26 5.26 28.41
N ARG A 132 -10.51 4.75 28.40
CA ARG A 132 -11.48 5.11 27.37
C ARG A 132 -11.65 6.63 27.22
N LYS A 133 -11.72 7.32 28.36
CA LYS A 133 -11.84 8.78 28.42
C LYS A 133 -10.66 9.49 27.74
N ASP A 134 -9.44 9.02 27.97
CA ASP A 134 -8.25 9.62 27.36
C ASP A 134 -8.20 9.35 25.86
N LEU A 135 -8.57 8.13 25.45
CA LEU A 135 -8.66 7.74 24.04
C LEU A 135 -9.72 8.55 23.28
N ASP A 136 -10.91 8.75 23.86
CA ASP A 136 -11.98 9.54 23.25
C ASP A 136 -11.56 11.00 23.03
N MET A 137 -10.68 11.55 23.87
CA MET A 137 -10.12 12.89 23.68
C MET A 137 -8.95 12.93 22.68
N LEU A 138 -8.18 11.85 22.59
CA LEU A 138 -6.94 11.79 21.84
C LEU A 138 -7.17 11.33 20.40
N VAL A 139 -7.83 10.19 20.19
CA VAL A 139 -8.03 9.54 18.89
C VAL A 139 -8.60 10.48 17.82
N PRO A 140 -9.60 11.35 18.09
CA PRO A 140 -10.12 12.27 17.08
C PRO A 140 -9.09 13.27 16.53
N LYS A 141 -7.97 13.50 17.23
CA LYS A 141 -6.87 14.37 16.79
C LYS A 141 -5.92 13.69 15.80
N ALA A 142 -6.04 12.38 15.61
CA ALA A 142 -5.19 11.63 14.69
C ALA A 142 -5.43 12.09 13.24
N LYS A 143 -4.35 12.22 12.47
CA LYS A 143 -4.40 12.50 11.03
C LYS A 143 -4.79 11.28 10.21
N CYS A 144 -4.30 10.12 10.62
CA CYS A 144 -4.69 8.84 10.05
C CYS A 144 -4.41 7.70 11.02
N GLY A 145 -5.07 6.57 10.76
CA GLY A 145 -4.68 5.26 11.29
C GLY A 145 -3.98 4.44 10.20
N ILE A 146 -3.00 3.64 10.60
CA ILE A 146 -2.26 2.73 9.74
C ILE A 146 -2.45 1.33 10.27
N GLU A 147 -2.89 0.44 9.39
CA GLU A 147 -2.85 -1.00 9.60
C GLU A 147 -1.56 -1.54 8.98
N VAL A 148 -0.79 -2.30 9.76
CA VAL A 148 0.47 -2.88 9.33
C VAL A 148 0.29 -4.37 9.11
N ARG A 149 0.84 -4.85 8.00
CA ARG A 149 0.87 -6.29 7.68
C ARG A 149 2.26 -6.66 7.20
N SER A 150 2.71 -7.82 7.64
CA SER A 150 3.87 -8.48 7.02
C SER A 150 3.47 -8.96 5.62
N SER A 151 4.27 -8.64 4.61
CA SER A 151 4.08 -9.12 3.24
C SER A 151 4.34 -10.63 3.08
N ALA A 152 4.82 -11.31 4.13
CA ALA A 152 5.05 -12.75 4.10
C ALA A 152 3.80 -13.54 3.67
N PHE A 153 2.60 -13.03 4.01
CA PHE A 153 1.34 -13.67 3.66
C PHE A 153 1.07 -13.74 2.15
N LEU A 154 1.60 -12.81 1.35
CA LEU A 154 1.38 -12.74 -0.11
C LEU A 154 2.70 -12.89 -0.88
N PHE A 155 3.75 -13.38 -0.24
CA PHE A 155 5.08 -13.41 -0.85
C PHE A 155 5.08 -14.27 -2.13
N GLU A 156 4.46 -15.45 -2.08
CA GLU A 156 4.40 -16.35 -3.23
C GLU A 156 3.56 -15.77 -4.37
N GLU A 157 2.39 -15.20 -4.07
CA GLU A 157 1.53 -14.55 -5.06
C GLU A 157 2.19 -13.33 -5.68
N TYR A 158 2.89 -12.52 -4.87
CA TYR A 158 3.66 -11.37 -5.32
C TYR A 158 4.82 -11.79 -6.22
N GLU A 159 5.61 -12.80 -5.82
CA GLU A 159 6.71 -13.31 -6.63
C GLU A 159 6.20 -13.90 -7.95
N ALA A 160 5.09 -14.65 -7.93
CA ALA A 160 4.46 -15.18 -9.13
C ALA A 160 4.04 -14.04 -10.09
N PHE A 161 3.31 -13.04 -9.59
CA PHE A 161 2.91 -11.87 -10.37
C PHE A 161 4.11 -11.09 -10.92
N MET A 162 5.15 -10.89 -10.11
CA MET A 162 6.36 -10.19 -10.53
C MET A 162 7.14 -10.97 -11.58
N ASN A 163 7.15 -12.31 -11.50
CA ASN A 163 7.77 -13.18 -12.49
C ASN A 163 7.01 -13.15 -13.82
N GLU A 164 5.68 -13.27 -13.80
CA GLU A 164 4.84 -13.19 -15.01
C GLU A 164 5.03 -11.85 -15.72
N LYS A 165 4.90 -10.75 -14.98
CA LYS A 165 5.14 -9.40 -15.48
C LYS A 165 6.55 -9.21 -16.06
N GLN A 166 7.56 -9.85 -15.46
CA GLN A 166 8.93 -9.81 -16.00
C GLN A 166 9.03 -10.56 -17.35
N GLN A 167 8.34 -11.69 -17.50
CA GLN A 167 8.31 -12.43 -18.76
C GLN A 167 7.60 -11.65 -19.86
N GLU A 168 6.46 -11.02 -19.55
CA GLU A 168 5.74 -10.16 -20.50
C GLU A 168 6.60 -9.00 -21.01
N LEU A 169 7.25 -8.26 -20.09
CA LEU A 169 8.11 -7.14 -20.45
C LEU A 169 9.36 -7.59 -21.23
N LEU A 170 9.89 -8.78 -20.92
CA LEU A 170 11.01 -9.35 -21.65
C LEU A 170 10.60 -9.69 -23.08
N HIS A 171 9.43 -10.30 -23.26
CA HIS A 171 8.89 -10.60 -24.57
C HIS A 171 8.67 -9.32 -25.40
N GLU A 172 7.98 -8.33 -24.82
CA GLU A 172 7.73 -7.03 -25.46
C GLU A 172 9.03 -6.34 -25.90
N ALA A 173 10.07 -6.37 -25.06
CA ALA A 173 11.36 -5.77 -25.39
C ALA A 173 12.08 -6.48 -26.55
N LEU A 174 12.01 -7.81 -26.61
CA LEU A 174 12.62 -8.60 -27.68
C LEU A 174 11.85 -8.45 -29.01
N GLU A 175 10.53 -8.36 -28.97
CA GLU A 175 9.72 -8.05 -30.15
C GLU A 175 10.03 -6.65 -30.70
N LEU A 176 10.13 -5.65 -29.83
CA LEU A 176 10.53 -4.30 -30.22
C LEU A 176 11.94 -4.27 -30.80
N LYS A 177 12.90 -5.00 -30.19
CA LYS A 177 14.24 -5.18 -30.75
C LYS A 177 14.16 -5.73 -32.17
N GLN A 178 13.43 -6.83 -32.37
CA GLN A 178 13.32 -7.49 -33.67
C GLN A 178 12.73 -6.54 -34.72
N LYS A 179 11.62 -5.88 -34.39
CA LYS A 179 10.98 -4.86 -35.23
C LYS A 179 11.93 -3.73 -35.63
N ILE A 180 12.75 -3.24 -34.70
CA ILE A 180 13.74 -2.19 -34.97
C ILE A 180 14.81 -2.69 -35.95
N LEU A 181 15.35 -3.89 -35.74
CA LEU A 181 16.42 -4.44 -36.58
C LEU A 181 15.92 -4.78 -37.99
N GLU A 182 14.75 -5.40 -38.11
CA GLU A 182 14.16 -5.78 -39.40
C GLU A 182 13.75 -4.57 -40.24
N LYS A 183 12.99 -3.63 -39.64
CA LYS A 183 12.40 -2.51 -40.39
C LYS A 183 13.36 -1.32 -40.53
N TYR A 184 14.24 -1.11 -39.56
CA TYR A 184 15.06 0.10 -39.46
C TYR A 184 16.55 -0.16 -39.21
N GLY A 185 17.02 -1.41 -39.20
CA GLY A 185 18.39 -1.77 -38.84
C GLY A 185 19.44 -1.02 -39.67
N GLU A 186 19.31 -1.03 -41.00
CA GLU A 186 20.24 -0.30 -41.87
C GLU A 186 20.22 1.21 -41.64
N LEU A 187 19.02 1.79 -41.46
CA LEU A 187 18.83 3.21 -41.20
C LEU A 187 19.48 3.61 -39.87
N LEU A 188 19.30 2.79 -38.84
CA LEU A 188 19.89 2.97 -37.53
C LEU A 188 21.42 2.83 -37.60
N LEU A 189 21.94 1.84 -38.31
CA LEU A 189 23.38 1.64 -38.50
C LEU A 189 24.04 2.86 -39.16
N LYS A 190 23.42 3.38 -40.23
CA LYS A 190 23.88 4.58 -40.95
C LYS A 190 23.82 5.84 -40.09
N LYS A 191 22.82 5.96 -39.21
CA LYS A 191 22.63 7.16 -38.35
C LYS A 191 23.45 7.12 -37.06
N ASN A 192 23.54 5.95 -36.42
CA ASN A 192 24.19 5.79 -35.14
C ASN A 192 24.62 4.32 -34.95
N CYS A 193 25.81 3.99 -35.45
CA CYS A 193 26.36 2.64 -35.38
C CYS A 193 26.54 2.11 -33.94
N LYS A 194 26.84 3.00 -32.97
CA LYS A 194 26.96 2.64 -31.56
C LYS A 194 25.61 2.20 -30.99
N LEU A 195 24.54 2.96 -31.27
CA LEU A 195 23.19 2.59 -30.84
C LEU A 195 22.72 1.32 -31.55
N HIS A 196 22.98 1.17 -32.85
CA HIS A 196 22.71 -0.07 -33.57
C HIS A 196 23.33 -1.28 -32.86
N LYS A 197 24.62 -1.20 -32.51
CA LYS A 197 25.30 -2.29 -31.79
C LYS A 197 24.65 -2.60 -30.45
N ILE A 198 24.31 -1.58 -29.66
CA ILE A 198 23.60 -1.77 -28.38
C ILE A 198 22.27 -2.51 -28.58
N ILE A 199 21.48 -2.13 -29.58
CA ILE A 199 20.19 -2.78 -29.87
C ILE A 199 20.40 -4.21 -30.39
N TYR A 200 21.40 -4.42 -31.24
CA TYR A 200 21.73 -5.73 -31.79
C TYR A 200 22.15 -6.73 -30.70
N ASP A 201 23.02 -6.30 -29.78
CA ASP A 201 23.56 -7.12 -28.69
C ASP A 201 22.55 -7.37 -27.56
N LEU A 202 21.38 -6.72 -27.59
CA LEU A 202 20.37 -6.79 -26.53
C LEU A 202 19.75 -8.20 -26.44
N SER A 203 19.82 -8.83 -25.27
CA SER A 203 19.36 -10.20 -25.00
C SER A 203 18.63 -10.28 -23.67
N SER A 204 17.98 -11.42 -23.40
CA SER A 204 17.35 -11.70 -22.10
C SER A 204 18.31 -11.54 -20.91
N GLU A 205 19.61 -11.77 -21.12
CA GLU A 205 20.63 -11.75 -20.06
C GLU A 205 21.11 -10.33 -19.73
N ASN A 206 21.11 -9.41 -20.69
CA ASN A 206 21.69 -8.08 -20.52
C ASN A 206 20.66 -6.93 -20.53
N LEU A 207 19.38 -7.24 -20.78
CA LEU A 207 18.31 -6.25 -20.91
C LEU A 207 18.17 -5.33 -19.68
N ARG A 208 18.47 -5.84 -18.48
CA ARG A 208 18.37 -5.11 -17.21
C ARG A 208 19.48 -4.08 -17.00
N ILE A 209 20.67 -4.36 -17.53
CA ILE A 209 21.86 -3.53 -17.30
C ILE A 209 22.13 -2.54 -18.43
N ILE A 210 21.49 -2.74 -19.59
CA ILE A 210 21.66 -1.86 -20.75
C ILE A 210 20.96 -0.53 -20.51
N ASN A 211 21.66 0.55 -20.86
CA ASN A 211 21.12 1.89 -20.92
C ASN A 211 21.61 2.60 -22.20
N PHE A 212 20.71 3.31 -22.87
CA PHE A 212 21.04 4.11 -24.04
C PHE A 212 20.25 5.41 -24.08
N ARG A 213 20.75 6.39 -24.82
CA ARG A 213 20.04 7.65 -25.07
C ARG A 213 19.13 7.50 -26.29
N CYS A 214 17.86 7.86 -26.12
CA CYS A 214 16.91 7.89 -27.24
C CYS A 214 17.11 9.19 -28.04
N PRO A 215 17.43 9.09 -29.34
CA PRO A 215 17.46 10.25 -30.21
C PRO A 215 16.03 10.74 -30.52
N SER A 216 15.89 12.01 -30.90
CA SER A 216 14.62 12.61 -31.32
C SER A 216 14.68 12.98 -32.80
N TRP A 217 14.79 11.98 -33.67
CA TRP A 217 14.87 12.21 -35.12
C TRP A 217 13.47 12.37 -35.71
N LYS A 218 13.25 13.44 -36.50
CA LYS A 218 11.94 13.78 -37.08
C LYS A 218 11.99 14.21 -38.55
N LYS A 219 13.14 14.04 -39.23
CA LYS A 219 13.34 14.55 -40.60
C LYS A 219 12.55 13.78 -41.67
N THR A 220 12.26 12.51 -41.41
CA THR A 220 11.46 11.65 -42.29
C THR A 220 10.51 10.84 -41.42
N GLU A 221 9.43 10.35 -42.01
CA GLU A 221 8.46 9.47 -41.34
C GLU A 221 9.16 8.24 -40.74
N GLN A 222 10.02 7.57 -41.51
CA GLN A 222 10.81 6.42 -41.04
C GLN A 222 11.71 6.75 -39.83
N LEU A 223 12.30 7.96 -39.77
CA LEU A 223 13.13 8.38 -38.63
C LEU A 223 12.28 8.72 -37.40
N ALA A 224 11.08 9.26 -37.61
CA ALA A 224 10.13 9.51 -36.53
C ALA A 224 9.65 8.19 -35.91
N ASP A 225 9.28 7.22 -36.74
CA ASP A 225 8.86 5.88 -36.31
C ASP A 225 9.98 5.13 -35.58
N LEU A 226 11.21 5.18 -36.09
CA LEU A 226 12.37 4.60 -35.42
C LEU A 226 12.59 5.24 -34.04
N SER A 227 12.47 6.57 -33.94
CA SER A 227 12.61 7.27 -32.66
C SER A 227 11.52 6.87 -31.67
N LEU A 228 10.30 6.61 -32.15
CA LEU A 228 9.19 6.12 -31.33
C LEU A 228 9.49 4.70 -30.81
N CYS A 229 9.88 3.77 -31.69
CA CYS A 229 10.22 2.39 -31.30
C CYS A 229 11.37 2.35 -30.28
N LEU A 230 12.42 3.17 -30.48
CA LEU A 230 13.53 3.27 -29.53
C LEU A 230 13.10 3.83 -28.17
N LYS A 231 12.10 4.74 -28.16
CA LYS A 231 11.54 5.30 -26.93
C LYS A 231 10.68 4.27 -26.19
N GLU A 232 9.84 3.54 -26.91
CA GLU A 232 9.04 2.42 -26.38
C GLU A 232 9.95 1.37 -25.75
N LEU A 233 10.97 0.91 -26.48
CA LEU A 233 11.93 -0.07 -25.96
C LEU A 233 12.60 0.42 -24.67
N LYS A 234 13.03 1.68 -24.61
CA LYS A 234 13.61 2.26 -23.40
C LYS A 234 12.61 2.32 -22.24
N GLN A 235 11.34 2.59 -22.51
CA GLN A 235 10.30 2.60 -21.49
C GLN A 235 10.06 1.19 -20.93
N VAL A 236 10.02 0.16 -21.78
CA VAL A 236 9.89 -1.24 -21.36
C VAL A 236 11.06 -1.65 -20.46
N ILE A 237 12.30 -1.38 -20.88
CA ILE A 237 13.52 -1.64 -20.08
C ILE A 237 13.44 -0.91 -18.72
N SER A 238 13.00 0.34 -18.71
CA SER A 238 12.85 1.10 -17.47
C SER A 238 11.77 0.54 -16.55
N LYS A 239 10.67 0.00 -17.09
CA LYS A 239 9.61 -0.63 -16.29
C LYS A 239 10.11 -1.90 -15.63
N MET A 240 10.89 -2.72 -16.32
CA MET A 240 11.46 -3.94 -15.73
C MET A 240 12.40 -3.64 -14.55
N ASN A 241 13.12 -2.54 -14.60
CA ASN A 241 14.04 -2.12 -13.52
C ASN A 241 13.30 -1.50 -12.33
N LYS A 242 11.99 -1.23 -12.44
CA LYS A 242 11.18 -0.74 -11.31
C LYS A 242 10.61 -1.92 -10.54
N ARG A 243 10.98 -2.03 -9.26
CA ARG A 243 10.20 -2.84 -8.32
C ARG A 243 8.95 -2.07 -7.91
N THR A 244 7.79 -2.70 -8.06
CA THR A 244 6.55 -2.26 -7.42
C THR A 244 6.58 -2.72 -5.97
N PHE A 245 6.59 -1.79 -5.03
CA PHE A 245 6.51 -2.08 -3.60
C PHE A 245 5.12 -1.71 -3.05
N LEU A 246 4.72 -2.48 -2.03
CA LEU A 246 3.62 -2.29 -1.08
C LEU A 246 2.28 -1.84 -1.69
N SER A 247 1.39 -2.80 -1.94
CA SER A 247 -0.04 -2.55 -2.12
C SER A 247 -0.72 -2.39 -0.76
N ILE A 248 -1.50 -1.33 -0.59
CA ILE A 248 -2.49 -1.24 0.49
C ILE A 248 -3.68 -2.07 0.02
N THR A 249 -3.88 -3.25 0.60
CA THR A 249 -5.05 -4.09 0.31
C THR A 249 -6.03 -3.97 1.47
N PRO A 250 -7.10 -3.17 1.35
CA PRO A 250 -8.14 -3.15 2.36
C PRO A 250 -8.88 -4.50 2.33
N LYS A 251 -8.91 -5.19 3.46
CA LYS A 251 -9.75 -6.37 3.63
C LYS A 251 -11.20 -5.95 3.68
N VAL A 252 -12.00 -6.54 2.80
CA VAL A 252 -13.43 -6.24 2.66
C VAL A 252 -14.14 -6.52 3.99
N GLU A 253 -13.75 -7.56 4.73
CA GLU A 253 -14.29 -7.88 6.07
C GLU A 253 -14.00 -6.79 7.13
N ASP A 254 -12.90 -6.06 7.00
CA ASP A 254 -12.49 -5.03 7.97
C ASP A 254 -13.18 -3.69 7.71
N LEU A 255 -13.76 -3.47 6.52
CA LEU A 255 -14.36 -2.18 6.12
C LEU A 255 -15.48 -1.74 7.07
N LYS A 256 -16.30 -2.68 7.54
CA LYS A 256 -17.39 -2.41 8.47
C LYS A 256 -16.88 -1.98 9.85
N LEU A 257 -15.85 -2.69 10.34
CA LEU A 257 -15.21 -2.42 11.62
C LEU A 257 -14.47 -1.07 11.60
N VAL A 258 -13.80 -0.75 10.49
CA VAL A 258 -13.13 0.55 10.28
C VAL A 258 -14.14 1.68 10.17
N TYR A 259 -15.27 1.47 9.49
CA TYR A 259 -16.34 2.48 9.41
C TYR A 259 -16.94 2.80 10.78
N ALA A 260 -17.23 1.78 11.59
CA ALA A 260 -17.74 1.96 12.96
C ALA A 260 -16.78 2.83 13.79
N TRP A 261 -15.48 2.53 13.72
CA TRP A 261 -14.44 3.29 14.40
C TRP A 261 -14.41 4.78 13.99
N VAL A 262 -14.44 5.07 12.68
CA VAL A 262 -14.43 6.48 12.20
C VAL A 262 -15.71 7.24 12.56
N LYS A 263 -16.86 6.55 12.60
CA LYS A 263 -18.14 7.17 12.96
C LYS A 263 -18.13 7.61 14.44
N LEU A 264 -17.66 6.73 15.34
CA LEU A 264 -17.62 7.01 16.78
C LEU A 264 -16.64 8.12 17.14
N GLY A 265 -15.48 8.20 16.48
CA GLY A 265 -14.50 9.27 16.69
C GLY A 265 -14.97 10.67 16.27
N LYS A 266 -16.19 10.82 15.72
CA LYS A 266 -16.80 12.09 15.31
C LYS A 266 -18.14 12.41 15.99
N GLU A 267 -18.70 11.48 16.75
CA GLU A 267 -19.92 11.72 17.55
C GLU A 267 -19.60 12.24 18.96
N VAL A 268 -18.30 12.46 19.27
CA VAL A 268 -17.79 13.09 20.50
C VAL A 268 -17.33 14.52 20.23
#